data_AF-K1SRD7-F1
#
_entry.id   AF-K1SRD7-F1
#
_cell.length_a   1.000
_cell.length_b   1.000
_cell.length_c   1.000
_cell.angle_alpha   90.00
_cell.angle_beta   90.00
_cell.angle_gamma   90.00
#
_symmetry.space_group_name_H-M   'P 1'
#
loop_
_entity.id
_entity.type
_entity.pdbx_description
1 polymer ?
#
loop_
_entity_poly.entity_id
_entity_poly.type
_entity_poly.pdbx_seq_one_letter_code
_entity_poly.pdbx_strand_id
1 'polypeptide(L)'
;MEGDIKRLAGLEDRLKAHLIGQDEAVDLVVAAIKRNRVQLSVQRRPASFIFVGPTGVGKTELVKLLSKELFDTPETLIRLDMSEFMEKHSVSRLIGSPPGYVGYDEAGQLTEKVRRKPYSIILFDEIEKAHPDVMNILLQILDEGKTNDAHGRTVSFANTVIIMTSNAGSERRESALGFD
;
A
#
# COMPACT_ATOMS: atom_id res chain seq x y z
N MET A 1 -4.25 -14.21 15.47
CA MET A 1 -3.90 -15.44 14.75
C MET A 1 -5.13 -16.26 14.38
N GLU A 2 -5.89 -16.84 15.32
CA GLU A 2 -7.04 -17.71 14.98
C GLU A 2 -8.22 -16.93 14.36
N GLY A 3 -8.46 -15.69 14.81
CA GLY A 3 -9.42 -14.78 14.18
C GLY A 3 -9.00 -14.32 12.77
N ASP A 4 -7.69 -14.18 12.52
CA ASP A 4 -7.17 -13.73 11.23
C ASP A 4 -7.30 -14.83 10.16
N ILE A 5 -7.00 -16.08 10.52
CA ILE A 5 -7.14 -17.24 9.63
C ILE A 5 -8.61 -17.45 9.24
N LYS A 6 -9.55 -17.29 10.20
CA LYS A 6 -10.99 -17.33 9.90
C LYS A 6 -11.43 -16.24 8.93
N ARG A 7 -10.85 -15.04 8.98
CA ARG A 7 -11.16 -13.95 8.02
C ARG A 7 -10.64 -14.23 6.62
N LEU A 8 -9.51 -14.92 6.50
CA LEU A 8 -8.96 -15.31 5.20
C LEU A 8 -9.81 -16.38 4.51
N ALA A 9 -10.58 -17.17 5.27
CA ALA A 9 -11.55 -18.10 4.71
C ALA A 9 -12.68 -17.31 4.02
N GLY A 10 -12.94 -17.63 2.75
CA GLY A 10 -13.95 -16.95 1.93
C GLY A 10 -13.68 -15.47 1.65
N LEU A 11 -12.46 -14.95 1.91
CA LEU A 11 -12.10 -13.56 1.59
C LEU A 11 -12.29 -13.27 0.10
N GLU A 12 -11.86 -14.20 -0.75
CA GLU A 12 -11.99 -14.14 -2.21
C GLU A 12 -13.45 -13.96 -2.64
N ASP A 13 -14.34 -14.83 -2.16
CA ASP A 13 -15.78 -14.79 -2.48
C ASP A 13 -16.41 -13.46 -2.07
N ARG A 14 -16.05 -12.94 -0.89
CA ARG A 14 -16.58 -11.66 -0.39
C ARG A 14 -16.08 -10.48 -1.22
N LEU A 15 -14.84 -10.51 -1.69
CA LEU A 15 -14.30 -9.47 -2.58
C LEU A 15 -14.96 -9.54 -3.97
N LYS A 16 -15.02 -10.72 -4.59
CA LYS A 16 -15.64 -10.94 -5.91
C LYS A 16 -17.14 -10.60 -5.92
N ALA A 17 -17.83 -10.77 -4.80
CA ALA A 17 -19.23 -10.37 -4.67
C ALA A 17 -19.46 -8.85 -4.79
N HIS A 18 -18.44 -8.03 -4.49
CA HIS A 18 -18.54 -6.56 -4.54
C HIS A 18 -17.75 -5.94 -5.70
N LEU A 19 -16.74 -6.65 -6.22
CA LEU A 19 -15.87 -6.16 -7.28
C LEU A 19 -15.99 -7.05 -8.53
N ILE A 20 -16.83 -6.62 -9.46
CA ILE A 20 -17.13 -7.38 -10.69
C ILE A 20 -16.03 -7.16 -11.74
N GLY A 21 -15.57 -8.26 -12.35
CA GLY A 21 -14.65 -8.22 -13.49
C GLY A 21 -13.18 -8.04 -13.10
N GLN A 22 -12.82 -8.29 -11.84
CA GLN A 22 -11.43 -8.20 -11.34
C GLN A 22 -11.00 -9.49 -10.62
N ASP A 23 -11.56 -10.62 -11.02
CA ASP A 23 -11.40 -11.91 -10.33
C ASP A 23 -9.93 -12.32 -10.23
N GLU A 24 -9.16 -12.17 -11.30
CA GLU A 24 -7.73 -12.51 -11.32
C GLU A 24 -6.91 -11.65 -10.33
N ALA A 25 -7.15 -10.33 -10.33
CA ALA A 25 -6.50 -9.43 -9.39
C ALA A 25 -6.86 -9.76 -7.93
N VAL A 26 -8.13 -10.10 -7.68
CA VAL A 26 -8.58 -10.55 -6.35
C VAL A 26 -7.84 -11.83 -5.95
N ASP A 27 -7.73 -12.80 -6.85
CA ASP A 27 -7.10 -14.10 -6.57
C ASP A 27 -5.61 -13.96 -6.25
N LEU A 28 -4.89 -13.17 -7.04
CA LEU A 28 -3.47 -12.88 -6.81
C LEU A 28 -3.23 -12.21 -5.47
N VAL A 29 -4.03 -11.18 -5.14
CA VAL A 29 -3.90 -10.44 -3.88
C VAL A 29 -4.23 -11.33 -2.69
N VAL A 30 -5.35 -12.06 -2.73
CA VAL A 30 -5.76 -12.96 -1.65
C VAL A 30 -4.74 -14.08 -1.45
N ALA A 31 -4.20 -14.68 -2.52
CA ALA A 31 -3.17 -15.71 -2.43
C ALA A 31 -1.89 -15.21 -1.77
N ALA A 32 -1.41 -14.02 -2.14
CA ALA A 32 -0.22 -13.42 -1.54
C ALA A 32 -0.42 -13.02 -0.08
N ILE A 33 -1.60 -12.51 0.30
CA ILE A 33 -1.94 -12.21 1.71
C ILE A 33 -1.99 -13.51 2.53
N LYS A 34 -2.65 -14.56 2.03
CA LYS A 34 -2.69 -15.88 2.67
C LYS A 34 -1.28 -16.44 2.89
N ARG A 35 -0.40 -16.34 1.88
CA ARG A 35 1.00 -16.78 1.96
C ARG A 35 1.77 -16.05 3.07
N ASN A 36 1.60 -14.74 3.18
CA ASN A 36 2.27 -13.92 4.19
C ASN A 36 1.82 -14.31 5.62
N ARG A 37 0.56 -14.74 5.78
CA ARG A 37 -0.01 -15.13 7.08
C ARG A 37 0.27 -16.58 7.50
N VAL A 38 0.43 -17.49 6.56
CA VAL A 38 0.68 -18.93 6.83
C VAL A 38 2.17 -19.21 7.06
N GLN A 39 3.07 -18.37 6.55
CA GLN A 39 4.50 -18.53 6.82
C GLN A 39 4.79 -18.23 8.31
N LEU A 40 5.18 -19.28 9.03
CA LEU A 40 5.60 -19.25 10.44
C LEU A 40 6.97 -18.55 10.64
N SER A 41 7.64 -18.16 9.55
CA SER A 41 8.88 -17.38 9.60
C SER A 41 8.57 -15.89 9.61
N VAL A 42 9.39 -15.11 10.31
CA VAL A 42 9.32 -13.64 10.31
C VAL A 42 9.64 -13.15 8.90
N GLN A 43 8.61 -12.93 8.07
CA GLN A 43 8.80 -12.18 6.83
C GLN A 43 9.25 -10.78 7.19
N ARG A 44 10.41 -10.39 6.68
CA ARG A 44 10.90 -9.02 6.85
C ARG A 44 10.16 -8.06 5.92
N ARG A 45 9.81 -8.49 4.71
CA ARG A 45 9.31 -7.63 3.63
C ARG A 45 7.78 -7.57 3.58
N PRO A 46 7.18 -6.41 3.31
CA PRO A 46 5.74 -6.29 3.10
C PRO A 46 5.29 -7.04 1.85
N ALA A 47 4.05 -7.52 1.84
CA ALA A 47 3.39 -7.88 0.58
C ALA A 47 3.15 -6.59 -0.21
N SER A 48 3.52 -6.58 -1.49
CA SER A 48 3.41 -5.40 -2.34
C SER A 48 2.77 -5.70 -3.68
N PHE A 49 1.89 -4.80 -4.15
CA PHE A 49 1.22 -4.90 -5.43
C PHE A 49 1.24 -3.56 -6.15
N ILE A 50 1.23 -3.60 -7.49
CA ILE A 50 0.98 -2.44 -8.35
C ILE A 50 -0.25 -2.78 -9.18
N PHE A 51 -1.28 -1.93 -9.14
CA PHE A 51 -2.48 -2.07 -9.96
C PHE A 51 -2.43 -1.05 -11.10
N VAL A 52 -2.44 -1.52 -12.35
CA VAL A 52 -2.20 -0.67 -13.53
C VAL A 52 -3.36 -0.75 -14.50
N GLY A 53 -4.13 0.34 -14.65
CA GLY A 53 -5.26 0.35 -15.58
C GLY A 53 -5.93 1.72 -15.68
N PRO A 54 -7.00 1.91 -16.45
CA PRO A 54 -7.68 3.20 -16.53
C PRO A 54 -8.35 3.60 -15.21
N THR A 55 -8.84 4.83 -15.13
CA THR A 55 -9.66 5.28 -13.99
C THR A 55 -11.02 4.58 -14.00
N GLY A 56 -11.61 4.39 -12.82
CA GLY A 56 -12.96 3.81 -12.70
C GLY A 56 -13.06 2.28 -12.78
N VAL A 57 -11.96 1.55 -13.04
CA VAL A 57 -11.98 0.06 -13.13
C VAL A 57 -11.98 -0.66 -11.78
N GLY A 58 -11.92 0.08 -10.66
CA GLY A 58 -12.04 -0.50 -9.32
C GLY A 58 -10.73 -0.71 -8.55
N LYS A 59 -9.58 -0.21 -9.02
CA LYS A 59 -8.28 -0.31 -8.30
C LYS A 59 -8.36 0.14 -6.85
N THR A 60 -8.82 1.37 -6.61
CA THR A 60 -8.97 1.93 -5.26
C THR A 60 -10.10 1.24 -4.47
N GLU A 61 -11.11 0.71 -5.17
CA GLU A 61 -12.24 0.03 -4.53
C GLU A 61 -11.81 -1.33 -3.96
N LEU A 62 -10.99 -2.09 -4.71
CA LEU A 62 -10.36 -3.31 -4.21
C LEU A 62 -9.59 -3.05 -2.92
N VAL A 63 -8.83 -1.95 -2.85
CA VAL A 63 -8.06 -1.57 -1.66
C VAL A 63 -8.97 -1.29 -0.45
N LYS A 64 -10.07 -0.56 -0.65
CA LYS A 64 -11.04 -0.27 0.41
C LYS A 64 -11.71 -1.54 0.92
N LEU A 65 -12.16 -2.41 0.00
CA LEU A 65 -12.76 -3.69 0.34
C LEU A 65 -11.77 -4.57 1.10
N LEU A 66 -10.53 -4.70 0.64
CA LEU A 66 -9.47 -5.42 1.35
C LEU A 66 -9.24 -4.87 2.76
N SER A 67 -9.20 -3.55 2.93
CA SER A 67 -9.01 -2.95 4.25
C SER A 67 -10.15 -3.30 5.19
N LYS A 68 -11.40 -3.26 4.70
CA LYS A 68 -12.60 -3.58 5.47
C LYS A 68 -12.67 -5.07 5.85
N GLU A 69 -12.26 -5.96 4.94
CA GLU A 69 -12.35 -7.39 5.16
C GLU A 69 -11.21 -7.96 6.02
N LEU A 70 -10.02 -7.34 5.95
CA LEU A 70 -8.85 -7.78 6.70
C LEU A 70 -8.77 -7.22 8.12
N PHE A 71 -9.43 -6.09 8.40
CA PHE A 71 -9.29 -5.37 9.67
C PHE A 71 -10.64 -4.93 10.24
N ASP A 72 -10.82 -5.11 11.56
CA ASP A 72 -12.06 -4.72 12.27
C ASP A 72 -12.24 -3.22 12.43
N THR A 73 -11.18 -2.43 12.26
CA THR A 73 -11.22 -0.98 12.49
C THR A 73 -11.28 -0.23 11.16
N PRO A 74 -12.11 0.81 11.03
CA PRO A 74 -12.27 1.59 9.79
C PRO A 74 -10.98 2.27 9.30
N GLU A 75 -9.93 2.30 10.11
CA GLU A 75 -8.82 3.24 9.96
C GLU A 75 -7.49 2.56 9.70
N THR A 76 -7.49 1.35 9.15
CA THR A 76 -6.27 0.61 8.78
C THR A 76 -5.76 0.92 7.38
N LEU A 77 -6.49 1.75 6.61
CA LEU A 77 -6.04 2.25 5.32
C LEU A 77 -5.25 3.55 5.49
N ILE A 78 -3.95 3.49 5.23
CA ILE A 78 -3.08 4.65 5.09
C ILE A 78 -3.04 5.02 3.61
N ARG A 79 -3.82 6.03 3.20
CA ARG A 79 -3.82 6.53 1.82
C ARG A 79 -2.90 7.75 1.68
N LEU A 80 -2.11 7.76 0.62
CA LEU A 80 -1.25 8.84 0.20
C LEU A 80 -1.51 9.11 -1.29
N ASP A 81 -1.94 10.32 -1.62
CA ASP A 81 -2.09 10.78 -3.01
C ASP A 81 -0.73 11.26 -3.51
N MET A 82 -0.18 10.59 -4.53
CA MET A 82 1.15 10.91 -5.04
C MET A 82 1.22 12.24 -5.80
N SER A 83 0.08 12.83 -6.16
CA SER A 83 0.03 14.21 -6.66
C SER A 83 0.48 15.22 -5.60
N GLU A 84 0.32 14.93 -4.29
CA GLU A 84 0.87 15.77 -3.23
C GLU A 84 2.39 15.66 -3.08
N PHE A 85 3.00 14.67 -3.75
CA PHE A 85 4.43 14.35 -3.65
C PHE A 85 5.19 14.58 -4.97
N MET A 86 4.65 15.40 -5.87
CA MET A 86 5.26 15.73 -7.17
C MET A 86 6.55 16.54 -7.04
N GLU A 87 6.65 17.35 -5.99
CA GLU A 87 7.76 18.29 -5.80
C GLU A 87 8.84 17.72 -4.88
N LYS A 88 10.12 17.96 -5.17
CA LYS A 88 11.23 17.42 -4.38
C LYS A 88 11.14 17.72 -2.88
N HIS A 89 10.74 18.93 -2.51
CA HIS A 89 10.62 19.35 -1.11
C HIS A 89 9.46 18.65 -0.38
N SER A 90 8.46 18.18 -1.10
CA SER A 90 7.31 17.50 -0.52
C SER A 90 7.61 16.04 -0.12
N VAL A 91 8.65 15.44 -0.70
CA VAL A 91 9.11 14.06 -0.42
C VAL A 91 9.51 13.89 1.04
N SER A 92 10.15 14.90 1.64
CA SER A 92 10.55 14.82 3.06
C SER A 92 9.34 14.66 3.97
N ARG A 93 8.15 15.14 3.59
CA ARG A 93 6.93 14.95 4.39
C ARG A 93 6.55 13.48 4.58
N LEU A 94 7.02 12.55 3.74
CA LEU A 94 6.76 11.11 3.92
C LEU A 94 7.45 10.56 5.18
N ILE A 95 8.72 10.92 5.38
CA ILE A 95 9.58 10.34 6.43
C ILE A 95 9.99 11.35 7.52
N GLY A 96 9.67 12.62 7.32
CA GLY A 96 10.08 13.77 8.13
C GLY A 96 11.20 14.58 7.45
N SER A 97 11.35 15.84 7.85
CA SER A 97 12.51 16.66 7.45
C SER A 97 13.68 16.44 8.41
N PRO A 98 14.95 16.42 7.93
CA PRO A 98 16.13 16.27 8.80
C PRO A 98 16.39 17.51 9.67
N PRO A 99 17.21 17.39 10.73
CA PRO A 99 17.58 18.52 11.59
C PRO A 99 18.11 19.72 10.78
N GLY A 100 17.57 20.91 11.05
CA GLY A 100 17.97 22.15 10.37
C GLY A 100 17.18 22.50 9.10
N TYR A 101 16.17 21.69 8.73
CA TYR A 101 15.26 21.97 7.62
C TYR A 101 13.87 22.39 8.12
N VAL A 102 13.13 23.15 7.30
CA VAL A 102 11.73 23.50 7.58
C VAL A 102 10.90 22.22 7.70
N GLY A 103 10.08 22.13 8.76
CA GLY A 103 9.30 20.93 9.07
C GLY A 103 10.09 19.85 9.83
N TYR A 104 11.24 20.16 10.43
CA TYR A 104 11.98 19.21 11.27
C TYR A 104 11.12 18.64 12.41
N ASP A 105 10.33 19.49 13.07
CA ASP A 105 9.42 19.07 14.14
C ASP A 105 8.17 18.34 13.62
N GLU A 106 7.94 18.33 12.29
CA GLU A 106 6.86 17.59 11.68
C GLU A 106 7.26 16.14 11.47
N ALA A 107 6.53 15.25 12.15
CA ALA A 107 6.76 13.84 12.03
C ALA A 107 6.26 13.30 10.67
N GLY A 108 7.02 12.38 10.06
CA GLY A 108 6.75 11.90 8.71
C GLY A 108 5.36 11.28 8.58
N GLN A 109 4.62 11.67 7.55
CA GLN A 109 3.24 11.25 7.33
C GLN A 109 3.12 9.72 7.16
N LEU A 110 4.05 9.09 6.46
CA LEU A 110 4.06 7.65 6.29
C LEU A 110 4.61 6.96 7.53
N THR A 111 5.80 7.37 7.99
CA THR A 111 6.51 6.73 9.10
C THR A 111 5.72 6.78 10.40
N GLU A 112 5.07 7.90 10.74
CA GLU A 112 4.25 7.98 11.94
C GLU A 112 2.95 7.18 11.85
N LYS A 113 2.26 7.21 10.70
CA LYS A 113 1.02 6.45 10.53
C LYS A 113 1.30 4.95 10.66
N VAL A 114 2.37 4.45 10.04
CA VAL A 114 2.78 3.04 10.15
C VAL A 114 3.26 2.70 11.57
N ARG A 115 4.01 3.60 12.23
CA ARG A 115 4.42 3.40 13.63
C ARG A 115 3.21 3.25 14.57
N ARG A 116 2.16 4.04 14.37
CA ARG A 116 0.91 3.97 15.15
C ARG A 116 0.02 2.79 14.73
N LYS A 117 0.09 2.38 13.46
CA LYS A 117 -0.74 1.34 12.85
C LYS A 117 0.13 0.35 12.06
N PRO A 118 0.92 -0.50 12.75
CA PRO A 118 1.86 -1.41 12.09
C PRO A 118 1.16 -2.52 11.28
N TYR A 119 -0.14 -2.74 11.52
CA TYR A 119 -1.00 -3.63 10.78
C TYR A 119 -1.96 -2.79 9.92
N SER A 120 -1.56 -2.50 8.69
CA SER A 120 -2.27 -1.57 7.82
C SER A 120 -2.14 -1.93 6.34
N ILE A 121 -3.09 -1.48 5.54
CA ILE A 121 -2.90 -1.36 4.08
C ILE A 121 -2.39 0.05 3.81
N ILE A 122 -1.32 0.17 3.03
CA ILE A 122 -0.76 1.44 2.60
C ILE A 122 -1.05 1.57 1.10
N LEU A 123 -1.80 2.61 0.74
CA LEU A 123 -2.14 2.94 -0.64
C LEU A 123 -1.35 4.16 -1.10
N PHE A 124 -0.49 3.95 -2.09
CA PHE A 124 0.14 5.01 -2.88
C PHE A 124 -0.68 5.17 -4.17
N ASP A 125 -1.56 6.16 -4.19
CA ASP A 125 -2.47 6.39 -5.31
C ASP A 125 -1.79 7.24 -6.39
N GLU A 126 -1.96 6.88 -7.67
CA GLU A 126 -1.37 7.57 -8.83
C GLU A 126 0.17 7.67 -8.79
N ILE A 127 0.85 6.53 -8.57
CA ILE A 127 2.30 6.46 -8.34
C ILE A 127 3.14 7.12 -9.45
N GLU A 128 2.64 7.19 -10.68
CA GLU A 128 3.27 7.89 -11.80
C GLU A 128 3.40 9.40 -11.60
N LYS A 129 2.66 9.99 -10.66
CA LYS A 129 2.72 11.42 -10.32
C LYS A 129 3.82 11.72 -9.30
N ALA A 130 4.27 10.73 -8.55
CA ALA A 130 5.25 10.94 -7.49
C ALA A 130 6.58 11.48 -8.05
N HIS A 131 7.25 12.34 -7.28
CA HIS A 131 8.65 12.68 -7.53
C HIS A 131 9.51 11.39 -7.50
N PRO A 132 10.53 11.24 -8.37
CA PRO A 132 11.37 10.03 -8.41
C PRO A 132 11.99 9.62 -7.07
N ASP A 133 12.31 10.59 -6.21
CA ASP A 133 12.86 10.32 -4.86
C ASP A 133 11.89 9.55 -3.95
N VAL A 134 10.57 9.60 -4.19
CA VAL A 134 9.59 8.74 -3.48
C VAL A 134 9.87 7.27 -3.79
N MET A 135 10.23 6.94 -5.03
CA MET A 135 10.53 5.57 -5.43
C MET A 135 11.76 5.03 -4.71
N ASN A 136 12.77 5.86 -4.44
CA ASN A 136 13.94 5.45 -3.67
C ASN A 136 13.55 5.00 -2.24
N ILE A 137 12.65 5.73 -1.60
CA ILE A 137 12.11 5.38 -0.28
C ILE A 137 11.29 4.08 -0.36
N LEU A 138 10.45 3.95 -1.37
CA LEU A 138 9.63 2.74 -1.58
C LEU A 138 10.50 1.50 -1.80
N LEU A 139 11.50 1.58 -2.68
CA LEU A 139 12.43 0.48 -2.93
C LEU A 139 13.12 0.02 -1.65
N GLN A 140 13.60 0.96 -0.83
CA GLN A 140 14.17 0.63 0.48
C GLN A 140 13.17 -0.13 1.38
N ILE A 141 11.92 0.32 1.44
CA ILE A 141 10.88 -0.33 2.24
C ILE A 141 10.57 -1.73 1.71
N LEU A 142 10.51 -1.91 0.39
CA LEU A 142 10.23 -3.20 -0.24
C LEU A 142 11.38 -4.20 -0.05
N ASP A 143 12.63 -3.72 -0.04
CA ASP A 143 13.83 -4.56 0.11
C ASP A 143 14.14 -4.91 1.57
N GLU A 144 14.05 -3.95 2.48
CA GLU A 144 14.44 -4.14 3.89
C GLU A 144 13.25 -4.40 4.80
N GLY A 145 12.04 -4.02 4.39
CA GLY A 145 10.85 -4.06 5.24
C GLY A 145 10.82 -3.02 6.36
N LYS A 146 11.66 -2.00 6.25
CA LYS A 146 11.80 -0.93 7.23
C LYS A 146 12.36 0.32 6.56
N THR A 147 12.14 1.47 7.19
CA THR A 147 12.84 2.72 6.88
C THR A 147 13.13 3.48 8.16
N ASN A 148 14.02 4.46 8.10
CA ASN A 148 14.26 5.37 9.22
C ASN A 148 13.52 6.68 8.95
N ASP A 149 12.88 7.21 9.99
CA ASP A 149 12.41 8.58 9.94
C ASP A 149 13.56 9.58 10.06
N ALA A 150 13.24 10.87 9.91
CA ALA A 150 14.23 11.93 9.98
C ALA A 150 14.91 12.11 11.36
N HIS A 151 14.39 11.46 12.40
CA HIS A 151 14.95 11.45 13.76
C HIS A 151 15.80 10.18 13.99
N GLY A 152 16.01 9.35 12.97
CA GLY A 152 16.76 8.11 13.05
C GLY A 152 15.99 6.95 13.68
N ARG A 153 14.68 7.07 13.90
CA ARG A 153 13.85 5.98 14.45
C ARG A 153 13.48 5.03 13.34
N THR A 154 13.77 3.74 13.53
CA THR A 154 13.40 2.69 12.57
C THR A 154 11.91 2.35 12.67
N VAL A 155 11.20 2.40 11.55
CA VAL A 155 9.80 1.98 11.41
C VAL A 155 9.73 0.71 10.57
N SER A 156 9.05 -0.31 11.08
CA SER A 156 8.88 -1.60 10.39
C SER A 156 7.58 -1.65 9.58
N PHE A 157 7.68 -2.22 8.38
CA PHE A 157 6.60 -2.43 7.42
C PHE A 157 6.26 -3.92 7.26
N ALA A 158 6.90 -4.80 8.04
CA ALA A 158 6.77 -6.26 7.91
C ALA A 158 5.32 -6.77 7.96
N ASN A 159 4.45 -6.07 8.67
CA ASN A 159 3.03 -6.43 8.84
C ASN A 159 2.07 -5.61 7.98
N THR A 160 2.60 -4.86 7.01
CA THR A 160 1.81 -4.01 6.11
C THR A 160 1.59 -4.68 4.76
N VAL A 161 0.49 -4.31 4.10
CA VAL A 161 0.27 -4.58 2.68
C VAL A 161 0.44 -3.26 1.94
N ILE A 162 1.41 -3.19 1.03
CA ILE A 162 1.66 -2.00 0.19
C ILE A 162 0.95 -2.18 -1.14
N ILE A 163 0.13 -1.21 -1.53
CA ILE A 163 -0.55 -1.18 -2.81
C ILE A 163 -0.24 0.15 -3.49
N MET A 164 0.25 0.08 -4.72
CA MET A 164 0.41 1.22 -5.60
C MET A 164 -0.65 1.15 -6.69
N THR A 165 -1.23 2.27 -7.08
CA THR A 165 -2.09 2.34 -8.27
C THR A 165 -1.41 3.19 -9.33
N SER A 166 -1.63 2.85 -10.59
CA SER A 166 -1.22 3.68 -11.70
C SER A 166 -2.29 3.74 -12.77
N ASN A 167 -2.39 4.91 -13.41
CA ASN A 167 -3.15 5.08 -14.65
C ASN A 167 -2.25 4.95 -15.89
N ALA A 168 -0.95 4.66 -15.73
CA ALA A 168 -0.05 4.39 -16.83
C ALA A 168 -0.54 3.18 -17.66
N GLY A 169 -0.36 3.21 -18.98
CA GLY A 169 -0.74 2.09 -19.86
C GLY A 169 -2.16 2.16 -20.45
N SER A 170 -3.02 3.08 -20.00
CA SER A 170 -4.39 3.22 -20.52
C SER A 170 -4.51 3.79 -21.95
N GLU A 171 -3.40 4.21 -22.57
CA GLU A 171 -3.39 4.70 -23.96
C GLU A 171 -3.45 3.57 -25.00
N ARG A 172 -3.19 2.31 -24.61
CA ARG A 172 -3.47 1.15 -25.48
C ARG A 172 -4.94 0.79 -25.37
N ARG A 173 -5.77 1.48 -26.15
CA ARG A 173 -7.18 1.10 -26.37
C ARG A 173 -7.24 -0.24 -27.11
N GLU A 174 -7.21 -1.33 -26.37
CA GLU A 174 -7.94 -2.53 -26.74
C GLU A 174 -8.90 -2.86 -25.58
N SER A 175 -10.10 -3.23 -25.98
CA SER A 175 -11.32 -3.36 -25.18
C SER A 175 -11.28 -4.51 -24.17
N ALA A 176 -10.32 -4.49 -23.24
CA ALA A 176 -10.31 -5.35 -22.08
C ALA A 176 -10.84 -4.57 -20.87
N LEU A 177 -11.96 -5.02 -20.31
CA LEU A 177 -12.45 -4.58 -19.00
C LEU A 177 -11.50 -5.19 -17.96
N GLY A 178 -10.46 -4.47 -17.53
CA GLY A 178 -9.50 -5.02 -16.57
C GLY A 178 -8.25 -4.16 -16.34
N PHE A 179 -7.44 -4.57 -15.37
CA PHE A 179 -6.05 -4.17 -15.22
C PHE A 179 -5.16 -5.43 -15.16
N ASP A 180 -3.96 -5.32 -15.70
CA ASP A 180 -2.97 -6.41 -15.78
C ASP A 180 -2.17 -6.57 -14.47
#